data_AF-A0A7W9QER1-F1
#
_entry.id   AF-A0A7W9QER1-F1
#
_cell.length_a   1.000
_cell.length_b   1.000
_cell.length_c   1.000
_cell.angle_alpha   90.00
_cell.angle_beta   90.00
_cell.angle_gamma   90.00
#
_symmetry.space_group_name_H-M   'P 1'
#
loop_
_entity.id
_entity.type
_entity.pdbx_description
1 polymer ?
#
loop_
_entity_poly.entity_id
_entity_poly.type
_entity_poly.pdbx_seq_one_letter_code
_entity_poly.pdbx_strand_id
1 'polypeptide(L)'
;MNSHRTAQSWFGQAFLDEHTDLIQQERARRHLGDAPGMPAFRDVHEQLTYAFTHGLITAPPTAEVQALLAAGDLAVRDAVAEDAKEQDDRSMALRHPLLLGRWENALRDLGHQVTEQAWVKSPHGLGTLPDDFYALPRAQAMDVLNARRFLAAIQQRRTEYKRCIRQLTLALRERELNDPRTLAFAKAKEAANQSLSDAHPAEYAFIRSVLRPHEVRDGYLPGELVGNDQRAQIKRDVLTALEQGTWQQATPPRPQETQAHQTVHEVQR
;
A
#
# COMPACT_ATOMS: atom_id res chain seq x y z
N MET A 1 -9.47 -13.94 -0.84
CA MET A 1 -10.27 -12.77 -1.29
C MET A 1 -11.76 -13.13 -1.27
N ASN A 2 -12.68 -12.21 -0.97
CA ASN A 2 -14.12 -12.54 -0.94
C ASN A 2 -14.65 -12.74 -2.38
N SER A 3 -15.22 -13.90 -2.65
CA SER A 3 -15.69 -14.34 -3.97
C SER A 3 -16.93 -13.56 -4.44
N HIS A 4 -17.85 -13.22 -3.52
CA HIS A 4 -19.02 -12.39 -3.83
C HIS A 4 -18.64 -10.97 -4.25
N ARG A 5 -17.70 -10.33 -3.54
CA ARG A 5 -17.19 -9.01 -3.94
C ARG A 5 -16.51 -9.07 -5.31
N THR A 6 -15.86 -10.19 -5.63
CA THR A 6 -15.25 -10.42 -6.95
C THR A 6 -16.33 -10.51 -8.02
N ALA A 7 -17.36 -11.32 -7.78
CA ALA A 7 -18.48 -11.48 -8.68
C ALA A 7 -19.19 -10.14 -8.95
N GLN A 8 -19.56 -9.40 -7.91
CA GLN A 8 -20.17 -8.07 -8.03
C GLN A 8 -19.29 -7.08 -8.79
N SER A 9 -17.97 -7.12 -8.59
CA SER A 9 -17.04 -6.27 -9.34
C SER A 9 -16.97 -6.62 -10.82
N TRP A 10 -17.07 -7.90 -11.19
CA TRP A 10 -17.11 -8.31 -12.60
C TRP A 10 -18.47 -7.99 -13.20
N PHE A 11 -19.54 -8.14 -12.42
CA PHE A 11 -20.90 -7.87 -12.83
C PHE A 11 -21.14 -6.41 -13.17
N GLY A 12 -20.66 -5.49 -12.32
CA GLY A 12 -20.71 -4.06 -12.63
C GLY A 12 -19.87 -3.65 -13.85
N GLN A 13 -18.94 -4.49 -14.31
CA GLN A 13 -18.21 -4.25 -15.56
C GLN A 13 -18.95 -4.78 -16.79
N ALA A 14 -19.67 -5.90 -16.65
CA ALA A 14 -20.50 -6.45 -17.72
C ALA A 14 -21.70 -5.53 -18.01
N PHE A 15 -22.26 -4.88 -16.99
CA PHE A 15 -23.40 -3.97 -17.09
C PHE A 15 -23.01 -2.54 -16.69
N LEU A 16 -21.97 -1.99 -17.33
CA LEU A 16 -21.34 -0.73 -16.90
C LEU A 16 -22.31 0.45 -16.86
N ASP A 17 -23.12 0.63 -17.90
CA ASP A 17 -24.04 1.77 -18.01
C ASP A 17 -25.12 1.70 -16.93
N GLU A 18 -25.81 0.55 -16.81
CA GLU A 18 -26.82 0.32 -15.79
C GLU A 18 -26.24 0.40 -14.36
N HIS A 19 -25.04 -0.14 -14.15
CA HIS A 19 -24.35 -0.05 -12.86
C HIS A 19 -24.02 1.39 -12.49
N THR A 20 -23.61 2.19 -13.47
CA THR A 20 -23.34 3.62 -13.29
C THR A 20 -24.62 4.37 -12.93
N ASP A 21 -25.72 4.09 -13.63
CA ASP A 21 -27.02 4.68 -13.35
C ASP A 21 -27.54 4.31 -11.96
N LEU A 22 -27.44 3.04 -11.56
CA LEU A 22 -27.83 2.59 -10.22
C LEU A 22 -26.97 3.25 -9.12
N ILE A 23 -25.66 3.43 -9.37
CA ILE A 23 -24.80 4.18 -8.44
C ILE A 23 -25.27 5.63 -8.31
N GLN A 24 -25.62 6.29 -9.42
CA GLN A 24 -26.09 7.67 -9.38
C GLN A 24 -27.46 7.80 -8.69
N GLN A 25 -28.37 6.87 -8.93
CA GLN A 25 -29.66 6.80 -8.24
C GLN A 25 -29.47 6.61 -6.73
N GLU A 26 -28.61 5.68 -6.31
CA GLU A 26 -28.35 5.42 -4.89
C GLU A 26 -27.61 6.58 -4.20
N ARG A 27 -26.79 7.34 -4.94
CA ARG A 27 -26.18 8.59 -4.47
C ARG A 27 -27.22 9.69 -4.31
N ALA A 28 -28.04 9.94 -5.33
CA ALA A 28 -29.11 10.93 -5.29
C ALA A 28 -30.10 10.65 -4.14
N ARG A 29 -30.49 9.39 -3.94
CA ARG A 29 -31.38 8.94 -2.85
C ARG A 29 -30.80 9.21 -1.46
N ARG A 30 -29.48 9.19 -1.31
CA ARG A 30 -28.76 9.48 -0.05
C ARG A 30 -28.33 10.94 0.06
N HIS A 31 -28.72 11.79 -0.89
CA HIS A 31 -28.25 13.16 -1.00
C HIS A 31 -26.72 13.27 -1.01
N LEU A 32 -26.06 12.26 -1.58
CA LEU A 32 -24.63 12.31 -1.85
C LEU A 32 -24.47 13.11 -3.13
N GLY A 33 -23.88 14.30 -3.04
CA GLY A 33 -23.42 15.03 -4.22
C GLY A 33 -22.31 14.25 -4.94
N ASP A 34 -21.60 14.93 -5.84
CA ASP A 34 -20.49 14.28 -6.54
C ASP A 34 -19.45 13.74 -5.55
N ALA A 35 -18.87 12.59 -5.93
CA ALA A 35 -17.75 12.04 -5.18
C ALA A 35 -16.63 13.10 -5.18
N PRO A 36 -16.10 13.49 -4.01
CA PRO A 36 -15.01 14.45 -3.98
C PRO A 36 -13.83 13.80 -4.71
N GLY A 37 -13.36 14.44 -5.77
CA GLY A 37 -12.13 14.02 -6.44
C GLY A 37 -10.98 14.18 -5.45
N MET A 38 -10.41 13.08 -4.99
CA MET A 38 -9.16 13.16 -4.25
C MET A 38 -8.08 13.68 -5.20
N PRO A 39 -7.26 14.68 -4.81
CA PRO A 39 -6.16 15.12 -5.63
C PRO A 39 -5.22 13.96 -5.95
N ALA A 40 -4.67 13.96 -7.16
CA ALA A 40 -3.55 13.08 -7.47
C ALA A 40 -2.28 13.67 -6.82
N PHE A 41 -1.61 12.88 -5.98
CA PHE A 41 -0.35 13.25 -5.35
C PHE A 41 0.81 12.58 -6.10
N ARG A 42 1.92 13.29 -6.29
CA ARG A 42 3.15 12.77 -6.91
C ARG A 42 3.86 11.79 -5.98
N ASP A 43 3.86 12.11 -4.69
CA ASP A 43 4.49 11.30 -3.65
C ASP A 43 3.74 11.40 -2.30
N VAL A 44 4.23 10.63 -1.33
CA VAL A 44 3.65 10.58 0.02
C VAL A 44 3.82 11.90 0.78
N HIS A 45 4.84 12.71 0.51
CA HIS A 45 5.08 13.97 1.20
C HIS A 45 4.09 15.05 0.77
N GLU A 46 3.75 15.07 -0.52
CA GLU A 46 2.69 15.93 -1.03
C GLU A 46 1.33 15.57 -0.41
N GLN A 47 1.02 14.27 -0.32
CA GLN A 47 -0.18 13.79 0.37
C GLN A 47 -0.22 14.21 1.84
N LEU A 48 0.90 14.06 2.57
CA LEU A 48 0.99 14.43 3.98
C LEU A 48 0.89 15.94 4.19
N THR A 49 1.45 16.74 3.28
CA THR A 49 1.32 18.20 3.29
C THR A 49 -0.14 18.61 3.11
N TYR A 50 -0.81 18.05 2.08
CA TYR A 50 -2.23 18.28 1.85
C TYR A 50 -3.06 17.90 3.08
N ALA A 51 -2.81 16.72 3.64
CA ALA A 51 -3.49 16.23 4.83
C ALA A 51 -3.32 17.16 6.03
N PHE A 52 -2.12 17.68 6.27
CA PHE A 52 -1.88 18.64 7.35
C PHE A 52 -2.63 19.96 7.10
N THR A 53 -2.51 20.54 5.90
CA THR A 53 -3.17 21.82 5.56
C THR A 53 -4.69 21.74 5.65
N HIS A 54 -5.28 20.57 5.42
CA HIS A 54 -6.73 20.33 5.51
C HIS A 54 -7.18 19.75 6.87
N GLY A 55 -6.31 19.72 7.89
CA GLY A 55 -6.65 19.24 9.23
C GLY A 55 -6.93 17.73 9.34
N LEU A 56 -6.50 16.95 8.34
CA LEU A 56 -6.59 15.48 8.34
C LEU A 56 -5.52 14.85 9.24
N ILE A 57 -4.37 15.50 9.37
CA ILE A 57 -3.33 15.21 10.37
C ILE A 57 -3.17 16.46 11.23
N THR A 58 -3.06 16.25 12.54
CA THR A 58 -2.72 17.32 13.48
C THR A 58 -1.30 17.12 14.01
N ALA A 59 -0.51 18.17 13.99
CA ALA A 59 0.80 18.22 14.62
C ALA A 59 1.01 19.64 15.18
N PRO A 60 1.57 19.78 16.40
CA PRO A 60 1.73 21.08 17.04
C PRO A 60 2.78 21.93 16.29
N PRO A 61 2.45 23.17 15.89
CA PRO A 61 3.41 24.09 15.28
C PRO A 61 4.26 24.75 16.36
N THR A 62 5.26 24.03 16.87
CA THR A 62 6.20 24.60 17.87
C THR A 62 7.13 25.62 17.23
N ALA A 63 7.77 26.47 18.05
CA ALA A 63 8.74 27.46 17.55
C ALA A 63 9.88 26.83 16.75
N GLU A 64 10.36 25.65 17.19
CA GLU A 64 11.40 24.89 16.49
C GLU A 64 10.94 24.40 15.11
N VAL A 65 9.70 23.92 15.00
CA VAL A 65 9.13 23.51 13.71
C VAL A 65 9.07 24.71 12.76
N GLN A 66 8.60 25.86 13.24
CA GLN A 66 8.52 27.08 12.43
C GLN A 66 9.91 27.56 12.00
N ALA A 67 10.91 27.51 12.89
CA ALA A 67 12.28 27.85 12.58
C ALA A 67 12.86 26.94 11.49
N LEU A 68 12.66 25.62 11.59
CA LEU A 68 13.12 24.65 10.59
C LEU A 68 12.39 24.80 9.24
N LEU A 69 11.09 25.10 9.26
CA LEU A 69 10.32 25.37 8.05
C LEU A 69 10.82 26.62 7.31
N ALA A 70 11.21 27.66 8.05
CA ALA A 70 11.78 28.89 7.48
C ALA A 70 13.26 28.75 7.10
N ALA A 71 13.97 27.77 7.65
CA ALA A 71 15.40 27.56 7.40
C ALA A 71 15.67 27.07 5.97
N GLY A 72 16.83 27.46 5.42
CA GLY A 72 17.35 26.88 4.17
C GLY A 72 17.80 25.43 4.32
N ASP A 73 18.02 24.74 3.20
CA ASP A 73 18.32 23.30 3.21
C ASP A 73 19.62 22.94 3.92
N LEU A 74 20.62 23.81 3.88
CA LEU A 74 21.87 23.62 4.64
C LEU A 74 21.60 23.59 6.15
N ALA A 75 20.84 24.55 6.67
CA ALA A 75 20.52 24.62 8.09
C ALA A 75 19.68 23.42 8.56
N VAL A 76 18.75 22.93 7.71
CA VAL A 76 18.01 21.71 8.01
C VAL A 76 18.92 20.49 8.00
N ARG A 77 19.84 20.40 7.03
CA ARG A 77 20.82 19.30 7.00
C ARG A 77 21.70 19.29 8.24
N ASP A 78 22.15 20.45 8.69
CA ASP A 78 22.96 20.58 9.91
C ASP A 78 22.15 20.16 11.14
N ALA A 79 20.89 20.59 11.26
CA ALA A 79 19.99 20.13 12.34
C ALA A 79 19.78 18.61 12.32
N VAL A 80 19.66 18.00 11.12
CA VAL A 80 19.56 16.54 10.96
C VAL A 80 20.87 15.84 11.32
N ALA A 81 22.02 16.46 11.02
CA ALA A 81 23.31 15.93 11.41
C ALA A 81 23.48 15.94 12.94
N GLU A 82 23.06 17.01 13.61
CA GLU A 82 23.06 17.07 15.08
C GLU A 82 22.08 16.05 15.68
N ASP A 83 20.85 15.94 15.17
CA ASP A 83 19.89 14.90 15.61
C ASP A 83 20.41 13.46 15.42
N ALA A 84 21.24 13.23 14.40
CA ALA A 84 21.88 11.93 14.19
C ALA A 84 23.07 11.70 15.14
N LYS A 85 23.77 12.75 15.59
CA LYS A 85 24.85 12.64 16.59
C LYS A 85 24.28 12.41 18.00
N GLU A 86 23.18 13.08 18.34
CA GLU A 86 22.54 13.01 19.65
C GLU A 86 21.57 11.82 19.75
N GLN A 87 22.02 10.71 20.34
CA GLN A 87 21.20 9.49 20.41
C GLN A 87 20.06 9.57 21.44
N ASP A 88 20.27 10.34 22.52
CA ASP A 88 19.38 10.41 23.68
C ASP A 88 18.31 11.51 23.56
N ASP A 89 18.64 12.64 22.94
CA ASP A 89 17.68 13.74 22.70
C ASP A 89 17.32 13.80 21.22
N ARG A 90 16.08 13.40 20.90
CA ARG A 90 15.63 13.26 19.51
C ARG A 90 14.79 14.47 19.15
N SER A 91 15.11 15.12 18.04
CA SER A 91 14.35 16.27 17.57
C SER A 91 12.94 15.88 17.16
N MET A 92 11.96 16.27 17.98
CA MET A 92 10.54 16.09 17.65
C MET A 92 10.12 16.97 16.48
N ALA A 93 10.81 18.10 16.26
CA ALA A 93 10.51 19.01 15.18
C ALA A 93 10.76 18.39 13.79
N LEU A 94 11.85 17.63 13.61
CA LEU A 94 12.14 16.94 12.34
C LEU A 94 11.10 15.89 11.93
N ARG A 95 10.33 15.38 12.90
CA ARG A 95 9.25 14.41 12.67
C ARG A 95 7.92 15.05 12.27
N HIS A 96 7.86 16.39 12.22
CA HIS A 96 6.66 17.11 11.82
C HIS A 96 6.30 16.76 10.35
N PRO A 97 5.01 16.51 10.01
CA PRO A 97 4.60 16.08 8.66
C PRO A 97 5.17 16.93 7.52
N LEU A 98 5.22 18.26 7.72
CA LEU A 98 5.75 19.21 6.73
C LEU A 98 7.28 19.17 6.55
N LEU A 99 8.01 18.56 7.48
CA LEU A 99 9.49 18.47 7.45
C LEU A 99 9.97 17.10 6.97
N LEU A 100 9.11 16.07 6.90
CA LEU A 100 9.51 14.70 6.61
C LEU A 100 10.24 14.53 5.26
N GLY A 101 9.82 15.24 4.22
CA GLY A 101 10.51 15.22 2.92
C GLY A 101 11.91 15.83 2.99
N ARG A 102 12.06 16.96 3.69
CA ARG A 102 13.36 17.63 3.89
C ARG A 102 14.27 16.81 4.80
N TRP A 103 13.73 16.16 5.82
CA TRP A 103 14.45 15.25 6.69
C TRP A 103 14.98 14.02 5.92
N GLU A 104 14.15 13.40 5.07
CA GLU A 104 14.58 12.29 4.23
C GLU A 104 15.73 12.69 3.29
N ASN A 105 15.59 13.84 2.61
CA ASN A 105 16.60 14.35 1.69
C ASN A 105 17.92 14.61 2.44
N ALA A 106 17.87 15.30 3.59
CA ALA A 106 19.06 15.55 4.41
C ALA A 106 19.75 14.26 4.88
N LEU A 107 18.99 13.26 5.35
CA LEU A 107 19.55 11.96 5.75
C LEU A 107 20.20 11.22 4.58
N ARG A 108 19.63 11.34 3.37
CA ARG A 108 20.19 10.74 2.15
C ARG A 108 21.51 11.41 1.80
N ASP A 109 21.54 12.74 1.79
CA ASP A 109 22.71 13.54 1.43
C ASP A 109 23.86 13.32 2.41
N LEU A 110 23.57 13.35 3.72
CA LEU A 110 24.54 13.05 4.77
C LEU A 110 25.11 11.63 4.62
N GLY A 111 24.26 10.65 4.31
CA GLY A 111 24.72 9.28 4.06
C GLY A 111 25.72 9.21 2.91
N HIS A 112 25.44 9.88 1.79
CA HIS A 112 26.35 9.93 0.65
C HIS A 112 27.67 10.63 0.97
N GLN A 113 27.65 11.74 1.71
CA GLN A 113 28.86 12.48 2.08
C GLN A 113 29.80 11.67 2.98
N VAL A 114 29.25 10.83 3.85
CA VAL A 114 30.02 10.07 4.85
C VAL A 114 30.51 8.73 4.29
N THR A 115 29.96 8.27 3.16
CA THR A 115 30.23 6.94 2.55
C THR A 115 31.73 6.70 2.33
N GLU A 116 32.42 7.66 1.73
CA GLU A 116 33.85 7.56 1.44
C GLU A 116 34.68 7.53 2.73
N GLN A 117 34.44 8.46 3.65
CA GLN A 117 35.17 8.54 4.92
C GLN A 117 34.94 7.32 5.82
N ALA A 118 33.75 6.72 5.77
CA ALA A 118 33.40 5.49 6.49
C ALA A 118 33.98 4.21 5.85
N TRP A 119 34.65 4.34 4.71
CA TRP A 119 35.21 3.22 3.93
C TRP A 119 34.15 2.17 3.60
N VAL A 120 32.97 2.64 3.17
CA VAL A 120 31.86 1.77 2.76
C VAL A 120 31.54 1.95 1.29
N LYS A 121 31.04 0.88 0.66
CA LYS A 121 30.64 0.91 -0.76
C LYS A 121 29.30 1.60 -1.00
N SER A 122 28.50 1.77 0.06
CA SER A 122 27.13 2.27 -0.03
C SER A 122 26.69 2.92 1.28
N PRO A 123 25.89 4.00 1.22
CA PRO A 123 25.31 4.63 2.42
C PRO A 123 24.29 3.73 3.14
N HIS A 124 23.88 2.62 2.52
CA HIS A 124 22.82 1.74 3.02
C HIS A 124 23.34 0.54 3.84
N GLY A 125 24.65 0.33 3.91
CA GLY A 125 25.20 -0.79 4.65
C GLY A 125 26.65 -0.54 5.05
N LEU A 126 26.97 -0.85 6.32
CA LEU A 126 28.32 -0.67 6.84
C LEU A 126 29.31 -1.69 6.29
N GLY A 127 28.84 -2.91 5.98
CA GLY A 127 29.71 -4.01 5.54
C GLY A 127 30.81 -4.35 6.56
N THR A 128 31.74 -5.22 6.15
CA THR A 128 32.95 -5.51 6.92
C THR A 128 33.97 -4.39 6.78
N LEU A 129 34.79 -4.18 7.81
CA LEU A 129 35.98 -3.35 7.67
C LEU A 129 36.96 -4.04 6.70
N PRO A 130 37.58 -3.29 5.77
CA PRO A 130 38.63 -3.86 4.92
C PRO A 130 39.88 -4.24 5.72
N ASP A 131 40.66 -5.21 5.24
CA ASP A 131 41.82 -5.76 5.98
C ASP A 131 42.93 -4.73 6.23
N ASP A 132 43.07 -3.74 5.36
CA ASP A 132 44.03 -2.64 5.47
C ASP A 132 43.70 -1.64 6.58
N PHE A 133 42.47 -1.64 7.12
CA PHE A 133 42.07 -0.80 8.25
C PHE A 133 42.98 -0.99 9.46
N TYR A 134 43.39 -2.23 9.76
CA TYR A 134 44.22 -2.54 10.93
C TYR A 134 45.67 -2.07 10.79
N ALA A 135 46.10 -1.67 9.59
CA ALA A 135 47.41 -1.08 9.34
C ALA A 135 47.41 0.46 9.52
N LEU A 136 46.25 1.09 9.73
CA LEU A 136 46.15 2.55 9.84
C LEU A 136 46.75 3.10 11.13
N PRO A 137 47.31 4.32 11.09
CA PRO A 137 47.58 5.09 12.29
C PRO A 137 46.31 5.30 13.12
N ARG A 138 46.45 5.27 14.45
CA ARG A 138 45.31 5.36 15.38
C ARG A 138 44.36 6.54 15.09
N ALA A 139 44.89 7.72 14.75
CA ALA A 139 44.07 8.89 14.44
C ALA A 139 43.15 8.64 13.23
N GLN A 140 43.71 8.11 12.13
CA GLN A 140 42.97 7.82 10.91
C GLN A 140 41.96 6.67 11.13
N ALA A 141 42.34 5.64 11.88
CA ALA A 141 41.43 4.56 12.26
C ALA A 141 40.24 5.09 13.07
N MET A 142 40.45 6.06 13.97
CA MET A 142 39.39 6.70 14.73
C MET A 142 38.45 7.53 13.84
N ASP A 143 38.97 8.23 12.84
CA ASP A 143 38.14 8.99 11.88
C ASP A 143 37.20 8.06 11.10
N VAL A 144 37.71 6.93 10.61
CA VAL A 144 36.91 5.91 9.91
C VAL A 144 35.85 5.33 10.86
N LEU A 145 36.21 4.98 12.10
CA LEU A 145 35.26 4.45 13.07
C LEU A 145 34.16 5.47 13.44
N ASN A 146 34.51 6.74 13.58
CA ASN A 146 33.55 7.81 13.86
C ASN A 146 32.60 8.05 12.68
N ALA A 147 33.12 8.05 11.45
CA ALA A 147 32.31 8.12 10.24
C ALA A 147 31.34 6.93 10.13
N ARG A 148 31.79 5.71 10.45
CA ARG A 148 30.93 4.52 10.49
C ARG A 148 29.85 4.60 11.57
N ARG A 149 30.18 5.11 12.77
CA ARG A 149 29.19 5.36 13.84
C ARG A 149 28.13 6.36 13.42
N PHE A 150 28.56 7.47 12.82
CA PHE A 150 27.63 8.49 12.31
C PHE A 150 26.74 7.94 11.20
N LEU A 151 27.30 7.15 10.27
CA LEU A 151 26.51 6.48 9.23
C LEU A 151 25.50 5.48 9.81
N ALA A 152 25.85 4.74 10.86
CA ALA A 152 24.92 3.88 11.58
C ALA A 152 23.75 4.69 12.19
N ALA A 153 24.04 5.85 12.78
CA ALA A 153 23.02 6.73 13.35
C ALA A 153 22.09 7.32 12.27
N ILE A 154 22.63 7.70 11.10
CA ILE A 154 21.83 8.11 9.93
C ILE A 154 20.87 6.97 9.52
N GLN A 155 21.34 5.72 9.46
CA GLN A 155 20.51 4.57 9.11
C GLN A 155 19.39 4.32 10.15
N GLN A 156 19.70 4.50 11.43
CA GLN A 156 18.69 4.47 12.49
C GLN A 156 17.63 5.55 12.28
N ARG A 157 18.02 6.80 12.03
CA ARG A 157 17.08 7.91 11.76
C ARG A 157 16.25 7.69 10.50
N ARG A 158 16.82 7.07 9.46
CA ARG A 158 16.04 6.66 8.27
C ARG A 158 14.98 5.61 8.58
N THR A 159 15.27 4.69 9.50
CA THR A 159 14.28 3.70 9.95
C THR A 159 13.15 4.36 10.75
N GLU A 160 13.49 5.36 11.58
CA GLU A 160 12.51 6.17 12.31
C GLU A 160 11.63 6.98 11.35
N TYR A 161 12.24 7.67 10.37
CA TYR A 161 11.53 8.35 9.29
C TYR A 161 10.51 7.42 8.60
N LYS A 162 10.93 6.23 8.16
CA LYS A 162 10.03 5.24 7.53
C LYS A 162 8.88 4.83 8.45
N ARG A 163 9.16 4.69 9.76
CA ARG A 163 8.13 4.39 10.76
C ARG A 163 7.12 5.54 10.89
N CYS A 164 7.59 6.79 10.95
CA CYS A 164 6.74 7.97 11.00
C CYS A 164 5.82 8.07 9.77
N ILE A 165 6.37 7.92 8.56
CA ILE A 165 5.57 7.90 7.33
C ILE A 165 4.51 6.82 7.40
N ARG A 166 4.89 5.59 7.76
CA ARG A 166 3.94 4.47 7.85
C ARG A 166 2.81 4.76 8.83
N GLN A 167 3.12 5.30 10.01
CA GLN A 167 2.13 5.64 11.03
C GLN A 167 1.15 6.71 10.52
N LEU A 168 1.64 7.78 9.89
CA LEU A 168 0.80 8.85 9.36
C LEU A 168 -0.08 8.36 8.20
N THR A 169 0.47 7.58 7.27
CA THR A 169 -0.32 7.02 6.16
C THR A 169 -1.37 6.02 6.64
N LEU A 170 -1.06 5.22 7.67
CA LEU A 170 -2.05 4.33 8.29
C LEU A 170 -3.18 5.13 8.97
N ALA A 171 -2.84 6.14 9.76
CA ALA A 171 -3.82 7.00 10.40
C ALA A 171 -4.73 7.72 9.39
N LEU A 172 -4.16 8.20 8.28
CA LEU A 172 -4.92 8.80 7.18
C LEU A 172 -5.89 7.80 6.56
N ARG A 173 -5.42 6.59 6.25
CA ARG A 173 -6.25 5.54 5.68
C ARG A 173 -7.36 5.11 6.62
N GLU A 174 -7.07 4.96 7.90
CA GLU A 174 -8.09 4.65 8.92
C GLU A 174 -9.13 5.76 9.02
N ARG A 175 -8.69 7.03 8.99
CA ARG A 175 -9.62 8.17 9.01
C ARG A 175 -10.49 8.23 7.75
N GLU A 176 -9.91 7.97 6.58
CA GLU A 176 -10.63 7.90 5.31
C GLU A 176 -11.66 6.76 5.33
N LEU A 177 -11.29 5.57 5.81
CA LEU A 177 -12.21 4.44 5.92
C LEU A 177 -13.37 4.70 6.89
N ASN A 178 -13.15 5.53 7.91
CA ASN A 178 -14.15 5.89 8.91
C ASN A 178 -14.87 7.20 8.59
N ASP A 179 -14.51 7.90 7.52
CA ASP A 179 -15.19 9.13 7.10
C ASP A 179 -16.65 8.80 6.75
N PRO A 180 -17.65 9.44 7.41
CA PRO A 180 -19.06 9.19 7.14
C PRO A 180 -19.43 9.33 5.66
N ARG A 181 -18.79 10.27 4.95
CA ARG A 181 -19.05 10.46 3.52
C ARG A 181 -18.52 9.29 2.70
N THR A 182 -17.29 8.86 2.94
CA THR A 182 -16.69 7.65 2.33
C THR A 182 -17.52 6.40 2.60
N LEU A 183 -17.95 6.19 3.85
CA LEU A 183 -18.85 5.11 4.23
C LEU A 183 -20.20 5.18 3.50
N ALA A 184 -20.76 6.38 3.35
CA ALA A 184 -22.02 6.58 2.64
C ALA A 184 -21.89 6.27 1.14
N PHE A 185 -20.80 6.67 0.49
CA PHE A 185 -20.49 6.29 -0.89
C PHE A 185 -20.30 4.78 -1.04
N ALA A 186 -19.61 4.13 -0.09
CA ALA A 186 -19.44 2.67 -0.09
C ALA A 186 -20.79 1.95 0.01
N LYS A 187 -21.68 2.43 0.90
CA LYS A 187 -23.05 1.90 1.04
C LYS A 187 -23.90 2.13 -0.20
N ALA A 188 -23.76 3.26 -0.88
CA ALA A 188 -24.46 3.52 -2.16
C ALA A 188 -24.01 2.53 -3.24
N LYS A 189 -22.70 2.28 -3.35
CA LYS A 189 -22.15 1.30 -4.28
C LYS A 189 -22.60 -0.13 -3.95
N GLU A 190 -22.61 -0.50 -2.68
CA GLU A 190 -23.08 -1.83 -2.25
C GLU A 190 -24.55 -2.05 -2.58
N ALA A 191 -25.41 -1.05 -2.33
CA ALA A 191 -26.81 -1.12 -2.69
C ALA A 191 -27.02 -1.19 -4.22
N ALA A 192 -26.28 -0.42 -5.01
CA ALA A 192 -26.31 -0.51 -6.47
C ALA A 192 -25.88 -1.89 -6.98
N ASN A 193 -24.83 -2.49 -6.39
CA ASN A 193 -24.43 -3.86 -6.70
C ASN A 193 -25.53 -4.88 -6.40
N GLN A 194 -26.25 -4.69 -5.29
CA GLN A 194 -27.35 -5.57 -4.91
C GLN A 194 -28.52 -5.43 -5.87
N SER A 195 -28.95 -4.21 -6.17
CA SER A 195 -30.03 -3.95 -7.15
C SER A 195 -29.70 -4.52 -8.53
N LEU A 196 -28.45 -4.40 -8.98
CA LEU A 196 -28.02 -5.00 -10.24
C LEU A 196 -28.11 -6.54 -10.19
N SER A 197 -27.69 -7.14 -9.08
CA SER A 197 -27.76 -8.60 -8.88
C SER A 197 -29.21 -9.11 -8.81
N ASP A 198 -30.11 -8.31 -8.24
CA ASP A 198 -31.54 -8.63 -8.13
C ASP A 198 -32.28 -8.48 -9.47
N ALA A 199 -31.85 -7.53 -10.31
CA ALA A 199 -32.38 -7.34 -11.66
C ALA A 199 -31.98 -8.47 -12.62
N HIS A 200 -30.76 -9.01 -12.46
CA HIS A 200 -30.15 -10.00 -13.34
C HIS A 200 -29.66 -11.24 -12.56
N PRO A 201 -30.56 -11.98 -11.89
CA PRO A 201 -30.17 -13.04 -10.97
C PRO A 201 -29.51 -14.24 -11.66
N ALA A 202 -29.86 -14.52 -12.92
CA ALA A 202 -29.34 -15.66 -13.67
C ALA A 202 -27.89 -15.43 -14.13
N GLU A 203 -27.61 -14.23 -14.62
CA GLU A 203 -26.29 -13.78 -15.05
C GLU A 203 -25.33 -13.69 -13.86
N TYR A 204 -25.81 -13.18 -12.72
CA TYR A 204 -25.03 -13.17 -11.50
C TYR A 204 -24.74 -14.59 -10.99
N ALA A 205 -25.73 -15.50 -11.05
CA ALA A 205 -25.56 -16.90 -10.70
C ALA A 205 -24.53 -17.60 -11.61
N PHE A 206 -24.46 -17.25 -12.89
CA PHE A 206 -23.42 -17.73 -13.81
C PHE A 206 -22.02 -17.30 -13.35
N ILE A 207 -21.79 -16.03 -13.00
CA ILE A 207 -20.48 -15.61 -12.48
C ILE A 207 -20.13 -16.40 -11.21
N ARG A 208 -21.11 -16.59 -10.31
CA ARG A 208 -20.90 -17.38 -9.09
C ARG A 208 -20.56 -18.83 -9.40
N SER A 209 -21.20 -19.45 -10.39
CA SER A 209 -20.93 -20.84 -10.78
C SER A 209 -19.52 -21.01 -11.37
N VAL A 210 -19.01 -20.01 -12.08
CA VAL A 210 -17.63 -20.00 -12.60
C VAL A 210 -16.61 -19.81 -11.48
N LEU A 211 -16.90 -18.96 -10.49
CA LEU A 211 -15.97 -18.70 -9.38
C LEU A 211 -15.93 -19.83 -8.34
N ARG A 212 -17.05 -20.52 -8.13
CA ARG A 212 -17.23 -21.52 -7.05
C ARG A 212 -16.20 -22.66 -7.07
N PRO A 213 -15.83 -23.27 -8.22
CA PRO A 213 -14.79 -24.30 -8.28
C PRO A 213 -13.41 -23.82 -7.81
N HIS A 214 -13.18 -22.51 -7.78
CA HIS A 214 -11.92 -21.92 -7.35
C HIS A 214 -11.94 -21.46 -5.89
N GLU A 215 -13.02 -21.70 -5.14
CA GLU A 215 -13.10 -21.33 -3.73
C GLU A 215 -12.40 -22.38 -2.84
N VAL A 216 -11.49 -21.95 -1.97
CA VAL A 216 -10.82 -22.84 -0.99
C VAL A 216 -11.71 -23.10 0.23
N ARG A 217 -12.57 -22.14 0.53
CA ARG A 217 -13.61 -22.23 1.55
C ARG A 217 -14.77 -21.37 1.11
N ASP A 218 -15.97 -21.64 1.63
CA ASP A 218 -17.21 -21.00 1.18
C ASP A 218 -17.09 -19.47 1.08
N GLY A 219 -17.20 -18.95 -0.15
CA GLY A 219 -17.11 -17.52 -0.44
C GLY A 219 -15.69 -16.92 -0.45
N TYR A 220 -14.62 -17.72 -0.42
CA TYR A 220 -13.24 -17.24 -0.44
C TYR A 220 -12.38 -17.88 -1.54
N LEU A 221 -11.83 -17.03 -2.39
CA LEU A 221 -10.84 -17.38 -3.39
C LEU A 221 -9.42 -17.40 -2.79
N PRO A 222 -8.52 -18.30 -3.25
CA PRO A 222 -7.14 -18.39 -2.80
C PRO A 222 -6.36 -17.11 -3.15
N GLY A 223 -5.33 -16.80 -2.36
CA GLY A 223 -4.44 -15.67 -2.62
C GLY A 223 -3.70 -15.80 -3.95
N GLU A 224 -3.36 -17.02 -4.36
CA GLU A 224 -2.69 -17.35 -5.61
C GLU A 224 -3.48 -16.93 -6.84
N LEU A 225 -4.82 -16.95 -6.77
CA LEU A 225 -5.69 -16.49 -7.85
C LEU A 225 -5.65 -14.96 -8.01
N VAL A 226 -5.23 -14.20 -7.00
CA VAL A 226 -5.31 -12.72 -7.00
C VAL A 226 -4.22 -12.08 -7.88
N GLY A 227 -3.09 -12.76 -8.09
CA GLY A 227 -1.95 -12.26 -8.86
C GLY A 227 -1.61 -13.03 -10.14
N ASN A 228 -2.44 -14.02 -10.52
CA ASN A 228 -2.12 -14.95 -11.61
C ASN A 228 -2.90 -14.61 -12.89
N ASP A 229 -2.26 -14.78 -14.05
CA ASP A 229 -2.85 -14.64 -15.39
C ASP A 229 -4.13 -15.45 -15.54
N GLN A 230 -4.24 -16.56 -14.81
CA GLN A 230 -5.44 -17.39 -14.72
C GLN A 230 -6.70 -16.59 -14.34
N ARG A 231 -6.63 -15.67 -13.37
CA ARG A 231 -7.79 -14.85 -12.99
C ARG A 231 -8.17 -13.86 -14.07
N ALA A 232 -7.17 -13.28 -14.74
CA ALA A 232 -7.40 -12.38 -15.85
C ALA A 232 -8.05 -13.11 -17.04
N GLN A 233 -7.69 -14.37 -17.27
CA GLN A 233 -8.33 -15.21 -18.28
C GLN A 233 -9.78 -15.54 -17.89
N ILE A 234 -10.02 -16.08 -16.69
CA ILE A 234 -11.38 -16.40 -16.21
C ILE A 234 -12.29 -15.16 -16.29
N LYS A 235 -11.79 -14.00 -15.84
CA LYS A 235 -12.53 -12.75 -15.93
C LYS A 235 -12.91 -12.40 -17.37
N ARG A 236 -11.95 -12.49 -18.31
CA ARG A 236 -12.20 -12.21 -19.73
C ARG A 236 -13.27 -13.15 -20.29
N ASP A 237 -13.13 -14.45 -20.05
CA ASP A 237 -14.07 -15.46 -20.54
C ASP A 237 -15.48 -15.23 -20.01
N VAL A 238 -15.61 -14.90 -18.72
CA VAL A 238 -16.90 -14.56 -18.09
C VAL A 238 -17.51 -13.31 -18.72
N LEU A 239 -16.74 -12.23 -18.87
CA LEU A 239 -17.25 -10.98 -19.43
C LEU A 239 -17.66 -11.15 -20.90
N THR A 240 -16.86 -11.86 -21.70
CA THR A 240 -17.17 -12.20 -23.09
C THR A 240 -18.42 -13.09 -23.18
N ALA A 241 -18.58 -14.06 -22.28
CA ALA A 241 -19.75 -14.93 -22.28
C ALA A 241 -21.05 -14.17 -21.95
N LEU A 242 -20.97 -13.20 -21.03
CA LEU A 242 -22.08 -12.30 -20.69
C LEU A 242 -22.44 -11.38 -21.86
N GLU A 243 -21.44 -10.75 -22.49
CA GLU A 243 -21.61 -9.87 -23.65
C GLU A 243 -22.23 -10.60 -24.85
N GLN A 244 -21.82 -11.84 -25.11
CA GLN A 244 -22.30 -12.64 -26.24
C GLN A 244 -23.58 -13.45 -25.95
N GLY A 245 -24.09 -13.42 -24.72
CA GLY A 245 -25.25 -14.22 -24.30
C GLY A 245 -24.98 -15.74 -24.25
N THR A 246 -23.73 -16.19 -24.43
CA THR A 246 -23.36 -17.61 -24.49
C THR A 246 -23.34 -18.28 -23.11
N TRP A 247 -23.41 -17.48 -22.03
CA TRP A 247 -23.53 -17.96 -20.65
C TRP A 247 -24.75 -18.85 -20.40
N GLN A 248 -25.82 -18.70 -21.18
CA GLN A 248 -27.02 -19.55 -21.08
C GLN A 248 -26.77 -21.00 -21.51
N GLN A 249 -25.75 -21.21 -22.35
CA GLN A 249 -25.35 -22.54 -22.85
C GLN A 249 -24.22 -23.15 -22.01
N ALA A 250 -23.61 -22.36 -21.13
CA ALA A 250 -22.54 -22.81 -20.26
C ALA A 250 -23.11 -23.74 -19.18
N THR A 251 -23.06 -25.04 -19.46
CA THR A 251 -23.36 -26.07 -18.47
C THR A 251 -22.31 -25.96 -17.36
N PRO A 252 -22.68 -25.89 -16.07
CA PRO A 252 -21.71 -25.77 -14.99
C PRO A 252 -20.72 -26.95 -15.06
N PRO A 253 -19.41 -26.71 -14.92
CA PRO A 253 -18.43 -27.78 -14.93
C PRO A 253 -18.76 -28.75 -13.79
N ARG A 254 -18.94 -30.03 -14.14
CA ARG A 254 -19.09 -31.09 -13.13
C ARG A 254 -17.84 -31.06 -12.23
N PRO A 255 -18.00 -31.20 -10.91
CA PRO A 255 -16.84 -31.38 -10.04
C PRO A 255 -16.02 -32.54 -10.59
N GLN A 256 -14.75 -32.28 -10.88
CA GLN A 256 -13.81 -33.34 -11.21
C GLN A 256 -13.72 -34.22 -9.98
N GLU A 257 -14.30 -35.42 -10.07
CA GLU A 257 -14.09 -36.49 -9.12
C GLU A 257 -12.58 -36.70 -9.02
N THR A 258 -12.04 -36.32 -7.88
CA THR A 258 -10.69 -36.66 -7.45
C THR A 258 -10.56 -38.17 -7.61
N GLN A 259 -9.84 -38.61 -8.64
CA GLN A 259 -9.49 -40.01 -8.80
C GLN A 259 -8.59 -40.39 -7.61
N ALA A 260 -9.23 -40.93 -6.58
CA ALA A 260 -8.56 -41.74 -5.57
C ALA A 260 -8.06 -43.00 -6.30
N HIS A 261 -6.81 -42.97 -6.76
CA HIS A 261 -6.12 -44.21 -7.11
C HIS A 261 -5.86 -45.00 -5.83
N GLN A 262 -6.82 -45.88 -5.54
CA GLN A 262 -6.62 -47.11 -4.80
C GLN A 262 -5.41 -47.83 -5.37
N THR A 263 -4.33 -47.87 -4.59
CA THR A 263 -3.26 -48.85 -4.80
C THR A 263 -3.56 -50.01 -3.86
N VAL A 264 -4.38 -50.95 -4.31
CA VAL A 264 -4.47 -52.29 -3.72
C VAL A 264 -4.43 -53.28 -4.88
N HIS A 265 -3.27 -53.90 -5.07
CA HIS A 265 -3.24 -55.29 -5.50
C HIS A 265 -2.07 -56.00 -4.84
N GLU A 266 -2.47 -56.88 -3.94
CA GLU A 266 -1.70 -57.90 -3.27
C GLU A 266 -1.66 -59.17 -4.16
N VAL A 267 -0.64 -60.02 -3.94
CA VAL A 267 -0.62 -61.50 -4.12
C VAL A 267 0.06 -62.12 -5.38
N GLN A 268 1.22 -62.75 -5.07
CA GLN A 268 1.81 -64.03 -5.53
C GLN A 268 2.38 -64.20 -6.96
N ARG A 269 3.70 -64.43 -7.02
CA ARG A 269 4.33 -65.75 -7.10
C ARG A 269 5.70 -65.76 -6.44
#